data_AF-A0A091Q5W6-F1
#
_entry.id   AF-A0A091Q5W6-F1
#
_cell.length_a   1.000
_cell.length_b   1.000
_cell.length_c   1.000
_cell.angle_alpha   90.00
_cell.angle_beta   90.00
_cell.angle_gamma   90.00
#
_symmetry.space_group_name_H-M   'P 1'
#
loop_
_entity.id
_entity.type
_entity.pdbx_description
1 polymer ?
#
loop_
_entity_poly.entity_id
_entity_poly.type
_entity_poly.pdbx_seq_one_letter_code
_entity_poly.pdbx_strand_id
1 'polypeptide(L)'
;GDIVRMEKEHQVLKEQLKEAQEKYEQLQSRSSEEVCALKELLRKSVEETEVSKNELAWFHQDLEIQVKKWQQEKKENQENLKALRHTAKKHTDTNDRCLKTIDEKERQYNIYLNTYLETSNKLANEKVKLEELIKKSQEDCQECVKRAVEAEISVLKNWKETEVCKLNGIAANAEVNLRILKSLSSSASAAPKLKSQIDSWETFILNIKKQLEKVEAEYEEKIQTVKNGARNCLTKMETVDLPSP
;
A
#
# COMPACT_ATOMS: atom_id res chain seq x y z
N GLY A 1 -148.12 61.96 -19.55
CA GLY A 1 -147.40 61.42 -18.39
C GLY A 1 -146.44 60.31 -18.78
N ASP A 2 -146.95 59.26 -19.43
CA ASP A 2 -146.19 58.00 -19.59
C ASP A 2 -145.19 57.96 -20.75
N ILE A 3 -145.43 58.68 -21.85
CA ILE A 3 -144.49 58.72 -22.98
C ILE A 3 -143.16 59.37 -22.58
N VAL A 4 -143.20 60.49 -21.85
CA VAL A 4 -141.99 61.19 -21.35
C VAL A 4 -141.24 60.35 -20.31
N ARG A 5 -141.95 59.49 -19.56
CA ARG A 5 -141.35 58.55 -18.61
C ARG A 5 -140.58 57.45 -19.36
N MET A 6 -141.22 56.87 -20.37
CA MET A 6 -140.66 55.81 -21.22
C MET A 6 -139.43 56.30 -22.01
N GLU A 7 -139.43 57.54 -22.49
CA GLU A 7 -138.30 58.11 -23.23
C GLU A 7 -137.09 58.39 -22.31
N LYS A 8 -137.33 58.83 -21.07
CA LYS A 8 -136.27 58.94 -20.05
C LYS A 8 -135.71 57.59 -19.66
N GLU A 9 -136.57 56.58 -19.47
CA GLU A 9 -136.14 55.20 -19.20
C GLU A 9 -135.32 54.63 -20.35
N HIS A 10 -135.74 54.85 -21.60
CA HIS A 10 -134.99 54.44 -22.79
C HIS A 10 -133.62 55.13 -22.88
N GLN A 11 -133.54 56.43 -22.53
CA GLN A 11 -132.26 57.15 -22.49
C GLN A 11 -131.33 56.63 -21.38
N VAL A 12 -131.87 56.31 -20.20
CA VAL A 12 -131.11 55.67 -19.11
C VAL A 12 -130.59 54.30 -19.52
N LEU A 13 -131.42 53.48 -20.16
CA LEU A 13 -131.02 52.17 -20.67
C LEU A 13 -129.93 52.28 -21.74
N LYS A 14 -130.00 53.29 -22.61
CA LYS A 14 -128.98 53.55 -23.62
C LYS A 14 -127.63 53.94 -23.01
N GLU A 15 -127.64 54.77 -21.96
CA GLU A 15 -126.42 55.13 -21.23
C GLU A 15 -125.85 53.94 -20.45
N GLN A 16 -126.71 53.13 -19.80
CA GLN A 16 -126.30 51.90 -19.12
C GLN A 16 -125.69 50.87 -20.09
N LEU A 17 -126.25 50.74 -21.29
CA LEU A 17 -125.71 49.87 -22.33
C LEU A 17 -124.32 50.35 -22.77
N LYS A 18 -124.15 51.67 -22.96
CA LYS A 18 -122.86 52.27 -23.32
C LYS A 18 -121.82 52.09 -22.22
N GLU A 19 -122.18 52.34 -20.96
CA GLU A 19 -121.30 52.12 -19.81
C GLU A 19 -120.91 50.64 -19.65
N ALA A 20 -121.86 49.71 -19.85
CA ALA A 20 -121.58 48.28 -19.84
C ALA A 20 -120.64 47.87 -20.98
N GLN A 21 -120.80 48.46 -22.16
CA GLN A 21 -119.92 48.22 -23.30
C GLN A 21 -118.50 48.75 -23.05
N GLU A 22 -118.34 49.98 -22.57
CA GLU A 22 -117.02 50.56 -22.24
C GLU A 22 -116.31 49.75 -21.14
N LYS A 23 -117.05 49.32 -20.10
CA LYS A 23 -116.50 48.43 -19.05
C LYS A 23 -116.09 47.07 -19.61
N TYR A 24 -116.86 46.51 -20.54
CA TYR A 24 -116.51 45.25 -21.18
C TYR A 24 -115.25 45.40 -22.04
N GLU A 25 -115.14 46.45 -22.85
CA GLU A 25 -113.97 46.73 -23.67
C GLU A 25 -112.72 46.97 -22.81
N GLN A 26 -112.85 47.72 -21.70
CA GLN A 26 -111.75 47.92 -20.75
C GLN A 26 -111.31 46.61 -20.08
N LEU A 27 -112.26 45.81 -19.63
CA LEU A 27 -111.99 44.48 -19.05
C LEU A 27 -111.34 43.56 -20.09
N GLN A 28 -111.80 43.60 -21.34
CA GLN A 28 -111.24 42.85 -22.45
C GLN A 28 -109.80 43.28 -22.75
N SER A 29 -109.51 44.57 -22.81
CA SER A 29 -108.13 45.09 -23.00
C SER A 29 -107.22 44.63 -21.87
N ARG A 30 -107.64 44.83 -20.62
CA ARG A 30 -106.87 44.44 -19.43
C ARG A 30 -106.63 42.94 -19.37
N SER A 31 -107.66 42.14 -19.61
CA SER A 31 -107.51 40.67 -19.62
C SER A 31 -106.59 40.20 -20.75
N SER A 32 -106.63 40.84 -21.92
CA SER A 32 -105.71 40.52 -23.02
C SER A 32 -104.26 40.86 -22.66
N GLU A 33 -104.01 41.99 -22.01
CA GLU A 33 -102.67 42.39 -21.56
C GLU A 33 -102.12 41.43 -20.49
N GLU A 34 -102.92 41.08 -19.48
CA GLU A 34 -102.55 40.12 -18.43
C GLU A 34 -102.25 38.73 -19.02
N VAL A 35 -103.07 38.26 -19.96
CA VAL A 35 -102.85 37.00 -20.68
C VAL A 35 -101.56 37.04 -21.51
N CYS A 36 -101.28 38.16 -22.20
CA CYS A 36 -100.03 38.33 -22.93
C CYS A 36 -98.81 38.30 -22.00
N ALA A 37 -98.85 39.00 -20.87
CA ALA A 37 -97.76 39.01 -19.90
C ALA A 37 -97.50 37.60 -19.30
N LEU A 38 -98.56 36.88 -18.95
CA LEU A 38 -98.45 35.50 -18.45
C LEU A 38 -97.87 34.55 -19.51
N LYS A 39 -98.25 34.70 -20.79
CA LYS A 39 -97.67 33.93 -21.90
C LYS A 39 -96.18 34.20 -22.07
N GLU A 40 -95.75 35.45 -21.97
CA GLU A 40 -94.32 35.80 -22.04
C GLU A 40 -93.52 35.24 -20.86
N LEU A 41 -94.07 35.31 -19.65
CA LEU A 41 -93.43 34.75 -18.45
C LEU A 41 -93.31 33.22 -18.56
N LEU A 42 -94.37 32.55 -19.03
CA LEU A 42 -94.35 31.11 -19.28
C LEU A 42 -93.28 30.74 -20.33
N ARG A 43 -93.20 31.50 -21.44
CA ARG A 43 -92.18 31.29 -22.48
C ARG A 43 -90.77 31.39 -21.90
N LYS A 44 -90.47 32.46 -21.14
CA LYS A 44 -89.16 32.65 -20.51
C LYS A 44 -88.81 31.52 -19.55
N SER A 45 -89.76 31.10 -18.71
CA SER A 45 -89.56 29.98 -17.78
C SER A 45 -89.27 28.66 -18.50
N VAL A 46 -89.93 28.40 -19.63
CA VAL A 46 -89.64 27.22 -20.47
C VAL A 46 -88.25 27.30 -21.08
N GLU A 47 -87.87 28.46 -21.64
CA GLU A 47 -86.53 28.69 -22.20
C GLU A 47 -85.43 28.50 -21.13
N GLU A 48 -85.60 29.10 -19.95
CA GLU A 48 -84.69 28.94 -18.81
C GLU A 48 -84.57 27.47 -18.37
N THR A 49 -85.70 26.75 -18.32
CA THR A 49 -85.71 25.32 -17.96
C THR A 49 -84.94 24.48 -18.98
N GLU A 50 -85.08 24.74 -20.27
CA GLU A 50 -84.34 24.04 -21.31
C GLU A 50 -82.83 24.36 -21.26
N VAL A 51 -82.46 25.61 -20.98
CA VAL A 51 -81.05 25.98 -20.75
C VAL A 51 -80.48 25.24 -19.55
N SER A 52 -81.15 25.29 -18.39
CA SER A 52 -80.69 24.58 -17.18
C SER A 52 -80.60 23.07 -17.37
N LYS A 53 -81.51 22.47 -18.14
CA LYS A 53 -81.47 21.04 -18.47
C LYS A 53 -80.25 20.69 -19.32
N ASN A 54 -79.89 21.53 -20.30
CA ASN A 54 -78.70 21.35 -21.12
C ASN A 54 -77.41 21.53 -20.31
N GLU A 55 -77.35 22.53 -19.44
CA GLU A 55 -76.21 22.74 -18.52
C GLU A 55 -76.04 21.54 -17.59
N LEU A 56 -77.13 21.02 -17.03
CA LEU A 56 -77.12 19.83 -16.20
C LEU A 56 -76.59 18.60 -16.96
N ALA A 57 -76.97 18.43 -18.22
CA ALA A 57 -76.46 17.34 -19.05
C ALA A 57 -74.94 17.47 -19.30
N TRP A 58 -74.46 18.69 -19.58
CA TRP A 58 -73.03 18.98 -19.70
C TRP A 58 -72.25 18.68 -18.41
N PHE A 59 -72.77 19.09 -17.25
CA PHE A 59 -72.14 18.78 -15.96
C PHE A 59 -72.09 17.27 -15.68
N HIS A 60 -73.14 16.52 -16.00
CA HIS A 60 -73.11 15.06 -15.86
C HIS A 60 -72.04 14.43 -16.74
N GLN A 61 -71.92 14.87 -18.00
CA GLN A 61 -70.91 14.35 -18.92
C GLN A 61 -69.48 14.68 -18.45
N ASP A 62 -69.23 15.91 -18.02
CA ASP A 62 -67.91 16.31 -17.51
C ASP A 62 -67.54 15.51 -16.25
N LEU A 63 -68.48 15.37 -15.30
CA LEU A 63 -68.28 14.54 -14.10
C LEU A 63 -67.96 13.09 -14.47
N GLU A 64 -68.65 12.50 -15.45
CA GLU A 64 -68.37 11.14 -15.90
C GLU A 64 -66.95 11.00 -16.48
N ILE A 65 -66.50 12.00 -17.26
CA ILE A 65 -65.13 12.04 -17.80
C ILE A 65 -64.10 12.14 -16.65
N GLN A 66 -64.32 13.04 -15.68
CA GLN A 66 -63.42 13.20 -14.54
C GLN A 66 -63.35 11.92 -13.68
N VAL A 67 -64.49 11.26 -13.46
CA VAL A 67 -64.55 9.99 -12.72
C VAL A 67 -63.75 8.91 -13.44
N LYS A 68 -63.90 8.77 -14.77
CA LYS A 68 -63.14 7.80 -15.57
C LYS A 68 -61.64 8.09 -15.51
N LYS A 69 -61.24 9.36 -15.65
CA LYS A 69 -59.84 9.80 -15.56
C LYS A 69 -59.24 9.45 -14.20
N TRP A 70 -59.94 9.81 -13.11
CA TRP A 70 -59.49 9.53 -11.75
C TRP A 70 -59.37 8.02 -11.48
N GLN A 71 -60.30 7.20 -11.96
CA GLN A 71 -60.23 5.75 -11.82
C GLN A 71 -59.02 5.15 -12.54
N GLN A 72 -58.71 5.65 -13.74
CA GLN A 72 -57.54 5.23 -14.51
C GLN A 72 -56.24 5.63 -13.80
N GLU A 73 -56.10 6.89 -13.39
CA GLU A 73 -54.94 7.38 -12.64
C GLU A 73 -54.73 6.60 -11.34
N LYS A 74 -55.81 6.27 -10.62
CA LYS A 74 -55.75 5.44 -9.42
C LYS A 74 -55.15 4.05 -9.70
N LYS A 75 -55.55 3.42 -10.81
CA LYS A 75 -55.03 2.10 -11.21
C LYS A 75 -53.55 2.18 -11.60
N GLU A 76 -53.18 3.16 -12.43
CA GLU A 76 -51.79 3.38 -12.85
C GLU A 76 -50.89 3.67 -11.66
N ASN A 77 -51.31 4.52 -10.73
CA ASN A 77 -50.52 4.83 -9.54
C ASN A 77 -50.36 3.61 -8.63
N GLN A 78 -51.38 2.75 -8.53
CA GLN A 78 -51.27 1.49 -7.79
C GLN A 78 -50.27 0.51 -8.42
N GLU A 79 -50.25 0.41 -9.75
CA GLU A 79 -49.29 -0.42 -10.49
C GLU A 79 -47.87 0.13 -10.36
N ASN A 80 -47.69 1.45 -10.49
CA ASN A 80 -46.42 2.14 -10.28
C ASN A 80 -45.87 1.92 -8.87
N LEU A 81 -46.73 2.02 -7.84
CA LEU A 81 -46.34 1.76 -6.45
C LEU A 81 -45.86 0.31 -6.25
N LYS A 82 -46.52 -0.66 -6.89
CA LYS A 82 -46.09 -2.08 -6.84
C LYS A 82 -44.73 -2.26 -7.51
N ALA A 83 -44.51 -1.65 -8.68
CA ALA A 83 -43.23 -1.69 -9.37
C ALA A 83 -42.11 -1.07 -8.53
N LEU A 84 -42.34 0.10 -7.94
CA LEU A 84 -41.39 0.79 -7.05
C LEU A 84 -41.06 -0.02 -5.80
N ARG A 85 -42.04 -0.69 -5.19
CA ARG A 85 -41.78 -1.57 -4.04
C ARG A 85 -40.91 -2.77 -4.42
N HIS A 86 -41.15 -3.36 -5.60
CA HIS A 86 -40.34 -4.47 -6.10
C HIS A 86 -38.89 -4.03 -6.40
N THR A 87 -38.70 -2.87 -7.04
CA THR A 87 -37.35 -2.35 -7.31
C THR A 87 -36.62 -1.97 -6.02
N ALA A 88 -37.29 -1.31 -5.08
CA ALA A 88 -36.72 -1.00 -3.76
C ALA A 88 -36.23 -2.27 -3.04
N LYS A 89 -37.06 -3.33 -3.01
CA LYS A 89 -36.68 -4.62 -2.43
C LYS A 89 -35.45 -5.22 -3.12
N LYS A 90 -35.42 -5.23 -4.46
CA LYS A 90 -34.26 -5.74 -5.23
C LYS A 90 -32.98 -4.97 -4.90
N HIS A 91 -33.07 -3.65 -4.73
CA HIS A 91 -31.94 -2.83 -4.33
C HIS A 91 -31.46 -3.16 -2.92
N THR A 92 -32.36 -3.32 -1.95
CA THR A 92 -32.02 -3.76 -0.59
C THR A 92 -31.32 -5.13 -0.60
N ASP A 93 -31.90 -6.12 -1.28
CA ASP A 93 -31.33 -7.48 -1.36
C ASP A 93 -29.94 -7.47 -2.02
N THR A 94 -29.75 -6.62 -3.03
CA THR A 94 -28.45 -6.45 -3.70
C THR A 94 -27.43 -5.78 -2.78
N ASN A 95 -27.85 -4.73 -2.06
CA ASN A 95 -27.00 -4.01 -1.10
C ASN A 95 -26.53 -4.95 0.01
N ASP A 96 -27.42 -5.76 0.58
CA ASP A 96 -27.08 -6.75 1.62
C ASP A 96 -26.06 -7.79 1.12
N ARG A 97 -26.20 -8.25 -0.13
CA ARG A 97 -25.23 -9.16 -0.75
C ARG A 97 -23.87 -8.48 -0.95
N CYS A 98 -23.87 -7.21 -1.37
CA CYS A 98 -22.64 -6.43 -1.51
C CYS A 98 -21.93 -6.25 -0.17
N LEU A 99 -22.66 -5.90 0.91
CA LEU A 99 -22.10 -5.76 2.25
C LEU A 99 -21.45 -7.06 2.74
N LYS A 100 -22.14 -8.20 2.62
CA LYS A 100 -21.55 -9.52 2.97
C LYS A 100 -20.30 -9.86 2.16
N THR A 101 -20.25 -9.43 0.89
CA THR A 101 -19.07 -9.63 0.04
C THR A 101 -17.90 -8.76 0.49
N ILE A 102 -18.16 -7.51 0.88
CA ILE A 102 -17.15 -6.60 1.42
C ILE A 102 -16.58 -7.18 2.71
N ASP A 103 -17.43 -7.60 3.65
CA ASP A 103 -17.01 -8.16 4.93
C ASP A 103 -16.12 -9.41 4.74
N GLU A 104 -16.48 -10.32 3.85
CA GLU A 104 -15.64 -11.49 3.57
C GLU A 104 -14.31 -11.10 2.91
N LYS A 105 -14.29 -10.12 2.00
CA LYS A 105 -13.06 -9.63 1.38
C LYS A 105 -12.14 -8.95 2.38
N GLU A 106 -12.69 -8.19 3.32
CA GLU A 106 -11.94 -7.58 4.43
C GLU A 106 -11.33 -8.65 5.34
N ARG A 107 -12.10 -9.70 5.68
CA ARG A 107 -11.59 -10.84 6.45
C ARG A 107 -10.42 -11.53 5.75
N GLN A 108 -10.55 -11.80 4.45
CA GLN A 108 -9.50 -12.41 3.65
C GLN A 108 -8.26 -11.52 3.58
N TYR A 109 -8.42 -10.22 3.34
CA TYR A 109 -7.33 -9.25 3.32
C TYR A 109 -6.55 -9.24 4.64
N ASN A 110 -7.25 -9.23 5.77
CA ASN A 110 -6.63 -9.26 7.09
C ASN A 110 -5.83 -10.56 7.33
N ILE A 111 -6.31 -11.71 6.85
CA ILE A 111 -5.54 -12.97 6.90
C ILE A 111 -4.25 -12.84 6.08
N TYR A 112 -4.34 -12.37 4.83
CA TYR A 112 -3.15 -12.20 3.99
C TYR A 112 -2.13 -11.24 4.59
N LEU A 113 -2.60 -10.12 5.14
CA LEU A 113 -1.76 -9.13 5.79
C LEU A 113 -1.04 -9.73 7.00
N ASN A 114 -1.75 -10.46 7.85
CA ASN A 114 -1.16 -11.11 9.02
C ASN A 114 -0.10 -12.15 8.60
N THR A 115 -0.40 -13.00 7.62
CA THR A 115 0.57 -13.98 7.11
C THR A 115 1.82 -13.31 6.52
N TYR A 116 1.64 -12.20 5.80
CA TYR A 116 2.75 -11.42 5.27
C TYR A 116 3.62 -10.85 6.40
N LEU A 117 3.00 -10.23 7.42
CA LEU A 117 3.71 -9.66 8.57
C LEU A 117 4.46 -10.73 9.38
N GLU A 118 3.84 -11.88 9.63
CA GLU A 118 4.49 -13.02 10.28
C GLU A 118 5.72 -13.50 9.51
N THR A 119 5.57 -13.65 8.19
CA THR A 119 6.68 -14.06 7.31
C THR A 119 7.78 -13.02 7.28
N SER A 120 7.43 -11.74 7.17
CA SER A 120 8.39 -10.62 7.18
C SER A 120 9.18 -10.57 8.48
N ASN A 121 8.51 -10.70 9.62
CA ASN A 121 9.16 -10.74 10.94
C ASN A 121 10.09 -11.94 11.08
N LYS A 122 9.68 -13.12 10.60
CA LYS A 122 10.54 -14.32 10.59
C LYS A 122 11.80 -14.08 9.75
N LEU A 123 11.66 -13.54 8.54
CA LEU A 123 12.79 -13.23 7.67
C LEU A 123 13.73 -12.18 8.27
N ALA A 124 13.17 -11.15 8.92
CA ALA A 124 13.97 -10.14 9.62
C ALA A 124 14.81 -10.76 10.75
N ASN A 125 14.22 -11.67 11.54
CA ASN A 125 14.94 -12.40 12.59
C ASN A 125 16.03 -13.33 12.03
N GLU A 126 15.75 -14.03 10.93
CA GLU A 126 16.74 -14.88 10.25
C GLU A 126 17.90 -14.06 9.68
N LYS A 127 17.61 -12.89 9.09
CA LYS A 127 18.63 -11.96 8.60
C LYS A 127 19.60 -11.55 9.70
N VAL A 128 19.10 -11.14 10.88
CA VAL A 128 19.96 -10.73 12.00
C VAL A 128 20.87 -11.89 12.44
N LYS A 129 20.34 -13.12 12.56
CA LYS A 129 21.14 -14.30 12.91
C LYS A 129 22.23 -14.59 11.89
N LEU A 130 21.94 -14.44 10.60
CA LEU A 130 22.93 -14.62 9.54
C LEU A 130 24.01 -13.54 9.58
N GLU A 131 23.64 -12.29 9.82
CA GLU A 131 24.60 -11.18 9.98
C GLU A 131 25.54 -11.42 11.16
N GLU A 132 25.02 -11.90 12.31
CA GLU A 132 25.84 -12.29 13.46
C GLU A 132 26.78 -13.46 13.15
N LEU A 133 26.32 -14.49 12.43
CA LEU A 133 27.15 -15.62 12.02
C LEU A 133 28.27 -15.21 11.05
N ILE A 134 27.96 -14.33 10.09
CA ILE A 134 28.96 -13.78 9.16
C ILE A 134 30.04 -13.02 9.95
N LYS A 135 29.61 -12.15 10.88
CA LYS A 135 30.55 -11.39 11.72
C LYS A 135 31.44 -12.32 12.53
N LYS A 136 30.88 -13.31 13.20
CA LYS A 136 31.64 -14.30 13.97
C LYS A 136 32.63 -15.08 13.10
N SER A 137 32.21 -15.53 11.92
CA SER A 137 33.09 -16.25 10.99
C SER A 137 34.26 -15.38 10.50
N GLN A 138 34.03 -14.09 10.29
CA GLN A 138 35.09 -13.14 9.93
C GLN A 138 36.09 -12.96 11.08
N GLU A 139 35.61 -12.81 12.32
CA GLU A 139 36.43 -12.73 13.53
C GLU A 139 37.27 -14.01 13.70
N ASP A 140 36.65 -15.19 13.58
CA ASP A 140 37.32 -16.49 13.66
C ASP A 140 38.40 -16.63 12.58
N CYS A 141 38.12 -16.20 11.34
CA CYS A 141 39.08 -16.22 10.24
C CYS A 141 40.27 -15.29 10.50
N GLN A 142 40.02 -14.07 10.97
CA GLN A 142 41.08 -13.12 11.35
C GLN A 142 41.95 -13.68 12.47
N GLU A 143 41.35 -14.31 13.48
CA GLU A 143 42.08 -14.94 14.57
C GLU A 143 42.93 -16.12 14.08
N CYS A 144 42.38 -16.98 13.22
CA CYS A 144 43.14 -18.06 12.57
C CYS A 144 44.34 -17.54 11.78
N VAL A 145 44.16 -16.47 10.99
CA VAL A 145 45.27 -15.83 10.26
C VAL A 145 46.33 -15.31 11.22
N LYS A 146 45.92 -14.64 12.31
CA LYS A 146 46.84 -14.13 13.32
C LYS A 146 47.65 -15.26 13.97
N ARG A 147 46.99 -16.34 14.41
CA ARG A 147 47.65 -17.52 14.99
C ARG A 147 48.61 -18.19 14.02
N ALA A 148 48.24 -18.28 12.74
CA ALA A 148 49.11 -18.85 11.70
C ALA A 148 50.39 -18.01 11.50
N VAL A 149 50.26 -16.68 11.44
CA VAL A 149 51.40 -15.75 11.37
C VAL A 149 52.30 -15.87 12.60
N GLU A 150 51.72 -15.93 13.80
CA GLU A 150 52.48 -16.10 15.04
C GLU A 150 53.25 -17.43 15.07
N ALA A 151 52.61 -18.53 14.63
CA ALA A 151 53.25 -19.84 14.54
C ALA A 151 54.39 -19.84 13.51
N GLU A 152 54.18 -19.26 12.33
CA GLU A 152 55.21 -19.15 11.28
C GLU A 152 56.43 -18.35 11.78
N ILE A 153 56.21 -17.21 12.45
CA ILE A 153 57.28 -16.43 13.08
C ILE A 153 58.01 -17.26 14.16
N SER A 154 57.28 -18.01 14.98
CA SER A 154 57.88 -18.85 16.02
C SER A 154 58.79 -19.94 15.42
N VAL A 155 58.39 -20.56 14.31
CA VAL A 155 59.21 -21.55 13.60
C VAL A 155 60.45 -20.89 13.02
N LEU A 156 60.33 -19.74 12.35
CA LEU A 156 61.47 -19.02 11.79
C LEU A 156 62.47 -18.57 12.88
N LYS A 157 61.99 -18.11 14.03
CA LYS A 157 62.83 -17.78 15.19
C LYS A 157 63.57 -19.00 15.73
N ASN A 158 62.88 -20.14 15.86
CA ASN A 158 63.50 -21.37 16.32
C ASN A 158 64.57 -21.89 15.34
N TRP A 159 64.32 -21.80 14.03
CA TRP A 159 65.31 -22.15 13.01
C TRP A 159 66.51 -21.21 13.04
N LYS A 160 66.30 -19.90 13.14
CA LYS A 160 67.37 -18.91 13.34
C LYS A 160 68.24 -19.27 14.53
N GLU A 161 67.63 -19.48 15.69
CA GLU A 161 68.34 -19.81 16.93
C GLU A 161 69.10 -21.14 16.84
N THR A 162 68.49 -22.16 16.22
CA THR A 162 69.14 -23.46 16.00
C THR A 162 70.38 -23.34 15.12
N GLU A 163 70.29 -22.63 13.98
CA GLU A 163 71.42 -22.47 13.06
C GLU A 163 72.51 -21.55 13.64
N VAL A 164 72.14 -20.47 14.34
CA VAL A 164 73.09 -19.61 15.06
C VAL A 164 73.83 -20.39 16.15
N CYS A 165 73.13 -21.20 16.95
CA CYS A 165 73.74 -22.05 17.97
C CYS A 165 74.75 -23.05 17.37
N LYS A 166 74.40 -23.68 16.24
CA LYS A 166 75.34 -24.58 15.52
C LYS A 166 76.59 -23.85 15.06
N LEU A 167 76.45 -22.72 14.36
CA LEU A 167 77.58 -21.94 13.86
C LEU A 167 78.46 -21.41 14.99
N ASN A 168 77.86 -20.95 16.09
CA ASN A 168 78.59 -20.54 17.29
C ASN A 168 79.37 -21.70 17.93
N GLY A 169 78.78 -22.92 17.96
CA GLY A 169 79.48 -24.12 18.42
C GLY A 169 80.71 -24.45 17.56
N ILE A 170 80.58 -24.37 16.23
CA ILE A 170 81.69 -24.59 15.30
C ILE A 170 82.76 -23.49 15.47
N ALA A 171 82.35 -22.23 15.59
CA ALA A 171 83.26 -21.10 15.81
C ALA A 171 84.05 -21.25 17.12
N ALA A 172 83.37 -21.58 18.22
CA ALA A 172 84.00 -21.79 19.52
C ALA A 172 85.02 -22.95 19.48
N ASN A 173 84.67 -24.07 18.82
CA ASN A 173 85.58 -25.20 18.63
C ASN A 173 86.81 -24.81 17.78
N ALA A 174 86.59 -24.08 16.68
CA ALA A 174 87.66 -23.57 15.83
C ALA A 174 88.58 -22.60 16.58
N GLU A 175 88.03 -21.73 17.43
CA GLU A 175 88.80 -20.82 18.28
C GLU A 175 89.65 -21.58 19.31
N VAL A 176 89.15 -22.65 19.91
CA VAL A 176 89.93 -23.51 20.82
C VAL A 176 91.10 -24.16 20.08
N ASN A 177 90.85 -24.76 18.91
CA ASN A 177 91.90 -25.35 18.08
C ASN A 177 92.96 -24.32 17.66
N LEU A 178 92.54 -23.12 17.25
CA LEU A 178 93.43 -22.02 16.93
C LEU A 178 94.32 -21.61 18.12
N ARG A 179 93.77 -21.54 19.34
CA ARG A 179 94.54 -21.26 20.56
C ARG A 179 95.59 -22.33 20.87
N ILE A 180 95.23 -23.61 20.67
CA ILE A 180 96.16 -24.74 20.85
C ILE A 180 97.33 -24.63 19.85
N LEU A 181 97.03 -24.39 18.56
CA LEU A 181 98.04 -24.24 17.51
C LEU A 181 98.96 -23.03 17.75
N LYS A 182 98.40 -21.88 18.16
CA LYS A 182 99.18 -20.69 18.52
C LYS A 182 100.12 -20.95 19.70
N SER A 183 99.68 -21.70 20.71
CA SER A 183 100.51 -22.12 21.84
C SER A 183 101.66 -23.04 21.40
N LEU A 184 101.39 -24.01 20.51
CA LEU A 184 102.39 -24.97 20.02
C LEU A 184 103.42 -24.33 19.08
N SER A 185 103.01 -23.33 18.29
CA SER A 185 103.86 -22.53 17.40
C SER A 185 104.89 -21.67 18.14
N SER A 186 104.78 -21.51 19.46
CA SER A 186 105.74 -20.77 20.28
C SER A 186 107.01 -21.59 20.61
N SER A 187 107.10 -22.84 20.16
CA SER A 187 108.27 -23.71 20.29
C SER A 187 109.11 -23.75 19.00
N ALA A 188 110.43 -23.63 19.11
CA ALA A 188 111.33 -23.23 18.01
C ALA A 188 111.51 -24.25 16.86
N SER A 189 111.04 -25.51 16.96
CA SER A 189 111.35 -26.57 15.99
C SER A 189 110.28 -26.85 14.92
N ALA A 190 109.11 -26.20 14.97
CA ALA A 190 107.97 -26.51 14.07
C ALA A 190 107.31 -25.28 13.39
N ALA A 191 107.92 -24.10 13.50
CA ALA A 191 107.31 -22.79 13.21
C ALA A 191 106.71 -22.59 11.79
N PRO A 192 107.32 -23.03 10.67
CA PRO A 192 106.79 -22.72 9.32
C PRO A 192 105.52 -23.49 8.96
N LYS A 193 105.41 -24.77 9.38
CA LYS A 193 104.26 -25.64 9.07
C LYS A 193 103.03 -25.32 9.92
N LEU A 194 103.26 -24.88 11.15
CA LEU A 194 102.20 -24.43 12.08
C LEU A 194 101.59 -23.08 11.65
N LYS A 195 102.36 -22.20 11.02
CA LYS A 195 101.86 -20.89 10.56
C LYS A 195 100.77 -21.00 9.49
N SER A 196 100.97 -21.87 8.49
CA SER A 196 99.96 -22.13 7.45
C SER A 196 98.64 -22.69 8.03
N GLN A 197 98.72 -23.56 9.05
CA GLN A 197 97.52 -24.05 9.75
C GLN A 197 96.85 -22.97 10.58
N ILE A 198 97.61 -22.10 11.25
CA ILE A 198 97.04 -20.96 11.99
C ILE A 198 96.26 -20.04 11.02
N ASP A 199 96.82 -19.72 9.86
CA ASP A 199 96.18 -18.85 8.88
C ASP A 199 94.93 -19.51 8.26
N SER A 200 94.92 -20.84 8.07
CA SER A 200 93.73 -21.58 7.59
C SER A 200 92.60 -21.59 8.63
N TRP A 201 92.91 -21.80 9.91
CA TRP A 201 91.93 -21.72 11.00
C TRP A 201 91.40 -20.29 11.21
N GLU A 202 92.23 -19.26 11.07
CA GLU A 202 91.79 -17.85 11.10
C GLU A 202 90.83 -17.52 9.95
N THR A 203 91.14 -17.98 8.74
CA THR A 203 90.26 -17.84 7.57
C THR A 203 88.94 -18.58 7.77
N PHE A 204 89.00 -19.80 8.31
CA PHE A 204 87.82 -20.62 8.61
C PHE A 204 86.88 -19.92 9.62
N ILE A 205 87.44 -19.38 10.72
CA ILE A 205 86.66 -18.62 11.71
C ILE A 205 86.03 -17.37 11.09
N LEU A 206 86.77 -16.63 10.26
CA LEU A 206 86.25 -15.44 9.58
C LEU A 206 85.08 -15.80 8.64
N ASN A 207 85.18 -16.94 7.95
CA ASN A 207 84.11 -17.43 7.09
C ASN A 207 82.87 -17.88 7.88
N ILE A 208 83.04 -18.50 9.05
CA ILE A 208 81.91 -18.84 9.95
C ILE A 208 81.23 -17.58 10.46
N LYS A 209 81.99 -16.55 10.86
CA LYS A 209 81.41 -15.26 11.29
C LYS A 209 80.58 -14.61 10.18
N LYS A 210 81.07 -14.63 8.94
CA LYS A 210 80.32 -14.14 7.77
C LYS A 210 79.06 -14.97 7.49
N GLN A 211 79.13 -16.30 7.62
CA GLN A 211 77.96 -17.18 7.52
C GLN A 211 76.93 -16.85 8.61
N LEU A 212 77.36 -16.60 9.84
CA LEU A 212 76.50 -16.25 10.96
C LEU A 212 75.73 -14.95 10.71
N GLU A 213 76.41 -13.88 10.28
CA GLU A 213 75.76 -12.61 9.89
C GLU A 213 74.72 -12.80 8.78
N LYS A 214 75.06 -13.63 7.77
CA LYS A 214 74.14 -13.95 6.66
C LYS A 214 72.88 -14.68 7.16
N VAL A 215 73.05 -15.69 8.01
CA VAL A 215 71.94 -16.46 8.60
C VAL A 215 71.02 -15.54 9.42
N GLU A 216 71.60 -14.68 10.26
CA GLU A 216 70.82 -13.76 11.08
C GLU A 216 70.01 -12.77 10.25
N ALA A 217 70.62 -12.18 9.21
CA ALA A 217 69.97 -11.23 8.33
C ALA A 217 68.83 -11.86 7.52
N GLU A 218 69.06 -13.04 6.93
CA GLU A 218 68.07 -13.71 6.07
C GLU A 218 66.84 -14.17 6.88
N TYR A 219 67.04 -14.74 8.07
CA TYR A 219 65.91 -15.12 8.93
C TYR A 219 65.15 -13.89 9.45
N GLU A 220 65.82 -12.77 9.74
CA GLU A 220 65.14 -11.54 10.16
C GLU A 220 64.32 -10.93 9.02
N GLU A 221 64.83 -10.95 7.79
CA GLU A 221 64.10 -10.54 6.60
C GLU A 221 62.85 -11.42 6.38
N LYS A 222 62.98 -12.75 6.47
CA LYS A 222 61.85 -13.68 6.36
C LYS A 222 60.80 -13.42 7.43
N ILE A 223 61.21 -13.21 8.69
CA ILE A 223 60.31 -12.85 9.78
C ILE A 223 59.56 -11.54 9.48
N GLN A 224 60.26 -10.52 8.97
CA GLN A 224 59.64 -9.25 8.64
C GLN A 224 58.65 -9.38 7.46
N THR A 225 58.98 -10.22 6.50
CA THR A 225 58.13 -10.49 5.33
C THR A 225 56.81 -11.17 5.76
N VAL A 226 56.89 -12.13 6.68
CA VAL A 226 55.71 -12.78 7.30
C VAL A 226 54.88 -11.78 8.10
N LYS A 227 55.52 -10.92 8.91
CA LYS A 227 54.81 -9.84 9.64
C LYS A 227 54.08 -8.88 8.71
N ASN A 228 54.64 -8.64 7.53
CA ASN A 228 54.04 -7.78 6.50
C ASN A 228 52.94 -8.49 5.68
N GLY A 229 52.62 -9.75 6.00
CA GLY A 229 51.50 -10.48 5.41
C GLY A 229 51.86 -11.46 4.29
N ALA A 230 53.15 -11.69 4.02
CA ALA A 230 53.57 -12.80 3.18
C ALA A 230 53.25 -14.14 3.87
N ARG A 231 52.89 -15.14 3.07
CA ARG A 231 52.50 -16.48 3.55
C ARG A 231 53.43 -17.52 2.96
N ASN A 232 53.54 -18.66 3.65
CA ASN A 232 54.35 -19.81 3.20
C ASN A 232 55.83 -19.47 3.03
N CYS A 233 56.36 -18.61 3.90
CA CYS A 233 57.77 -18.22 3.94
C CYS A 233 58.65 -19.23 4.70
N LEU A 234 58.09 -20.37 5.13
CA LEU A 234 58.79 -21.49 5.77
C LEU A 234 59.73 -22.24 4.81
N THR A 235 60.82 -21.58 4.43
CA THR A 235 61.93 -22.17 3.69
C THR A 235 63.18 -22.13 4.54
N LYS A 236 63.67 -23.33 4.90
CA LYS A 236 64.86 -23.49 5.71
C LYS A 236 66.09 -23.04 4.92
N MET A 237 66.97 -22.29 5.56
CA MET A 237 68.22 -21.86 4.93
C MET A 237 69.17 -23.06 4.79
N GLU A 238 69.75 -23.22 3.61
CA GLU A 238 70.85 -24.15 3.38
C GLU A 238 72.15 -23.50 3.88
N THR A 239 72.65 -23.96 5.03
CA THR A 239 73.98 -23.60 5.51
C THR A 239 75.02 -24.41 4.75
N VAL A 240 76.07 -23.75 4.26
CA VAL A 240 77.19 -24.45 3.61
C VAL A 240 77.98 -25.17 4.69
N ASP A 241 78.05 -26.50 4.63
CA ASP A 241 78.94 -27.29 5.48
C ASP A 241 80.39 -26.95 5.12
N LEU A 242 81.05 -26.21 6.01
CA LEU A 242 82.45 -25.85 5.86
C LEU A 242 83.30 -26.96 6.47
N PRO A 243 84.08 -27.72 5.67
CA PRO A 243 84.97 -28.74 6.21
C PRO A 243 86.03 -28.06 7.08
N SER A 244 86.26 -28.61 8.27
CA SER A 244 87.33 -28.16 9.16
C SER A 244 88.70 -28.34 8.49
N PRO A 245 89.63 -27.38 8.60
CA PRO A 245 91.00 -27.47 8.08
C PRO A 245 91.84 -28.61 8.67
#